data_AF-A0A9D0C6Y1-F1
#
_entry.id   AF-A0A9D0C6Y1-F1
#
_cell.length_a   1.000
_cell.length_b   1.000
_cell.length_c   1.000
_cell.angle_alpha   90.00
_cell.angle_beta   90.00
_cell.angle_gamma   90.00
#
_symmetry.space_group_name_H-M   'P 1'
#
loop_
_entity.id
_entity.type
_entity.pdbx_description
1 polymer ?
#
loop_
_entity_poly.entity_id
_entity_poly.type
_entity_poly.pdbx_seq_one_letter_code
_entity_poly.pdbx_strand_id
1 'polypeptide(L)'
;MDTLPLVRCVGVEAVAPSLQDNTADLDRLRVALVHGLDDSLAARPLNIPFRAMGPVAARFREAGFSGQAVLNVLPHRLELVDFLAAPPPLLPAMALDLGTTHLEASLLDLATGRRLARAHTPNRQIEYGADILSR
;
A
#
# COMPACT_ATOMS: atom_id res chain seq x y z
N MET A 1 -2.60 9.98 19.96
CA MET A 1 -1.63 9.28 19.09
C MET A 1 -2.20 9.33 17.69
N ASP A 2 -1.61 10.13 16.82
CA ASP A 2 -1.99 10.10 15.40
C ASP A 2 -1.59 8.74 14.84
N THR A 3 -2.59 7.96 14.43
CA THR A 3 -2.36 6.63 13.86
C THR A 3 -2.08 6.77 12.38
N LEU A 4 -0.91 6.33 11.94
CA LEU A 4 -0.58 6.29 10.52
C LEU A 4 -1.30 5.08 9.89
N PRO A 5 -2.01 5.26 8.77
CA PRO A 5 -2.65 4.13 8.08
C PRO A 5 -1.59 3.27 7.41
N LEU A 6 -1.74 1.94 7.42
CA LEU A 6 -0.78 1.00 6.82
C LEU A 6 -0.59 1.19 5.31
N VAL A 7 -1.69 1.48 4.61
CA VAL A 7 -1.74 1.67 3.15
C VAL A 7 -2.53 2.93 2.83
N ARG A 8 -2.07 3.69 1.82
CA ARG A 8 -2.78 4.86 1.28
C ARG A 8 -2.86 4.77 -0.24
N CYS A 9 -4.01 5.11 -0.79
CA CYS A 9 -4.14 5.46 -2.20
C CYS A 9 -4.13 6.98 -2.32
N VAL A 10 -3.23 7.51 -3.15
CA VAL A 10 -3.03 8.95 -3.32
C VAL A 10 -3.33 9.31 -4.76
N GLY A 11 -4.24 10.27 -4.96
CA GLY A 11 -4.50 10.81 -6.29
C GLY A 11 -3.28 11.56 -6.82
N VAL A 12 -2.91 11.26 -8.07
CA VAL A 12 -1.77 11.85 -8.75
C VAL A 12 -2.21 12.32 -10.13
N GLU A 13 -1.78 13.53 -10.49
CA GLU A 13 -1.91 14.06 -11.84
C GLU A 13 -0.59 14.74 -12.23
N ALA A 14 -0.13 14.47 -13.45
CA ALA A 14 1.05 15.10 -14.01
C ALA A 14 0.86 15.43 -15.49
N VAL A 15 1.54 16.49 -15.95
CA VAL A 15 1.58 16.83 -17.38
C VAL A 15 2.34 15.75 -18.14
N ALA A 16 1.82 15.34 -19.30
CA ALA A 16 2.46 14.37 -20.18
C ALA A 16 3.85 14.86 -20.67
N PRO A 17 4.80 13.95 -20.92
CA PRO A 17 6.13 14.31 -21.39
C PRO A 17 6.08 15.00 -22.76
N SER A 18 7.02 15.91 -22.99
CA SER A 18 7.15 16.66 -24.24
C SER A 18 8.62 16.83 -24.62
N LEU A 19 8.91 17.39 -25.80
CA LEU A 19 10.29 17.69 -26.17
C LEU A 19 10.96 18.71 -25.23
N GLN A 20 10.16 19.57 -24.59
CA GLN A 20 10.61 20.57 -23.63
C GLN A 20 10.73 20.01 -22.21
N ASP A 21 10.15 18.84 -21.93
CA ASP A 21 10.20 18.15 -20.66
C ASP A 21 10.28 16.63 -20.87
N ASN A 22 11.51 16.13 -20.88
CA ASN A 22 11.86 14.72 -21.03
C ASN A 22 12.05 14.01 -19.68
N THR A 23 11.49 14.53 -18.59
CA THR A 23 11.55 13.87 -17.27
C THR A 23 10.96 12.47 -17.34
N ALA A 24 11.68 11.48 -16.81
CA ALA A 24 11.29 10.09 -16.81
C ALA A 24 10.00 9.85 -15.99
N ASP A 25 9.20 8.85 -16.40
CA ASP A 25 7.87 8.60 -15.82
C ASP A 25 7.89 8.44 -14.28
N LEU A 26 8.88 7.72 -13.73
CA LEU A 26 8.97 7.53 -12.28
C LEU A 26 9.41 8.78 -11.53
N ASP A 27 10.24 9.63 -12.14
CA ASP A 27 10.66 10.89 -11.55
C ASP A 27 9.50 11.90 -11.59
N ARG A 28 8.76 11.92 -12.70
CA ARG A 28 7.51 12.67 -12.85
C ARG A 28 6.48 12.24 -11.80
N LEU A 29 6.30 10.93 -11.62
CA LEU A 29 5.42 10.37 -10.59
C LEU A 29 5.87 10.78 -9.18
N ARG A 30 7.17 10.73 -8.89
CA ARG A 30 7.74 11.16 -7.60
C ARG A 30 7.37 12.60 -7.27
N VAL A 31 7.56 13.51 -8.22
CA VAL A 31 7.26 14.93 -8.04
C VAL A 31 5.75 15.12 -7.84
N ALA A 32 4.93 14.52 -8.70
CA ALA A 32 3.49 14.66 -8.65
C ALA A 32 2.88 14.08 -7.35
N LEU A 33 3.44 12.99 -6.82
CA LEU A 33 2.98 12.34 -5.60
C LEU A 33 3.06 13.24 -4.37
N VAL A 34 4.12 14.08 -4.27
CA VAL A 34 4.32 14.96 -3.11
C VAL A 34 3.16 15.93 -2.94
N HIS A 35 2.55 16.39 -4.02
CA HIS A 35 1.40 17.30 -3.98
C HIS A 35 0.11 16.66 -3.43
N GLY A 36 0.00 15.34 -3.48
CA GLY A 36 -1.17 14.60 -2.97
C GLY A 36 -1.02 14.10 -1.53
N LEU A 37 0.14 14.31 -0.90
CA LEU A 37 0.44 13.85 0.45
C LEU A 37 0.26 14.98 1.48
N ASP A 38 -0.19 14.63 2.68
CA ASP A 38 -0.12 15.53 3.84
C ASP A 38 1.34 15.77 4.26
N ASP A 39 1.61 16.91 4.91
CA ASP A 39 2.98 17.32 5.31
C ASP A 39 3.72 16.23 6.10
N SER A 40 2.98 15.48 6.92
CA SER A 40 3.54 14.40 7.71
C SER A 40 4.12 13.31 6.81
N LEU A 41 3.37 12.88 5.79
CA LEU A 41 3.78 11.84 4.86
C LEU A 41 4.75 12.35 3.79
N ALA A 42 4.58 13.59 3.32
CA ALA A 42 5.42 14.22 2.30
C ALA A 42 6.90 14.35 2.74
N ALA A 43 7.16 14.51 4.03
CA ALA A 43 8.52 14.56 4.58
C ALA A 43 9.24 13.19 4.58
N ARG A 44 8.54 12.08 4.29
CA ARG A 44 9.13 10.74 4.32
C ARG A 44 9.74 10.38 2.95
N PRO A 45 10.91 9.74 2.93
CA PRO A 45 11.54 9.31 1.67
C PRO A 45 10.66 8.28 0.94
N LEU A 46 10.52 8.42 -0.39
CA LEU A 46 9.82 7.47 -1.24
C LEU A 46 10.77 6.42 -1.83
N ASN A 47 10.60 5.17 -1.38
CA ASN A 47 11.21 4.00 -1.97
C ASN A 47 10.33 3.46 -3.12
N ILE A 48 10.94 3.18 -4.27
CA ILE A 48 10.29 2.43 -5.36
C ILE A 48 11.08 1.14 -5.52
N PRO A 49 10.56 -0.02 -5.08
CA PRO A 49 11.25 -1.29 -5.22
C PRO A 49 11.54 -1.58 -6.69
N PHE A 50 12.73 -2.13 -6.99
CA PHE A 50 13.14 -2.42 -8.37
C PHE A 50 12.09 -3.21 -9.17
N ARG A 51 11.47 -4.22 -8.53
CA ARG A 51 10.39 -5.02 -9.12
C ARG A 51 9.16 -4.21 -9.56
N ALA A 52 8.91 -3.06 -8.92
CA ALA A 52 7.76 -2.21 -9.19
C ALA A 52 8.06 -1.14 -10.23
N MET A 53 9.34 -0.79 -10.47
CA MET A 53 9.73 0.33 -11.35
C MET A 53 9.12 0.22 -12.75
N GLY A 54 9.34 -0.89 -13.45
CA GLY A 54 8.81 -1.10 -14.81
C GLY A 54 7.28 -1.11 -14.87
N PRO A 55 6.61 -1.98 -14.09
CA PRO A 55 5.15 -2.05 -14.09
C PRO A 55 4.46 -0.73 -13.71
N VAL A 56 4.96 -0.02 -12.70
CA VAL A 56 4.39 1.25 -12.27
C VAL A 56 4.57 2.34 -13.32
N ALA A 57 5.75 2.46 -13.93
CA ALA A 57 5.97 3.43 -15.00
C ALA A 57 5.03 3.19 -16.19
N ALA A 58 4.89 1.93 -16.62
CA ALA A 58 3.99 1.56 -17.70
C ALA A 58 2.53 1.92 -17.37
N ARG A 59 2.02 1.54 -16.20
CA ARG A 59 0.65 1.84 -15.76
C ARG A 59 0.39 3.34 -15.63
N PHE A 60 1.36 4.10 -15.11
CA PHE A 60 1.25 5.55 -15.00
C PHE A 60 1.10 6.21 -16.37
N ARG A 61 1.91 5.76 -17.35
CA ARG A 61 1.83 6.22 -18.74
C ARG A 61 0.52 5.80 -19.42
N GLU A 62 0.11 4.55 -19.28
CA GLU A 62 -1.13 4.01 -19.85
C GLU A 62 -2.38 4.74 -19.31
N ALA A 63 -2.34 5.16 -18.05
CA ALA A 63 -3.39 5.97 -17.44
C ALA A 63 -3.35 7.46 -17.86
N GLY A 64 -2.48 7.84 -18.80
CA GLY A 64 -2.36 9.22 -19.26
C GLY A 64 -1.78 10.16 -18.20
N PHE A 65 -0.90 9.65 -17.33
CA PHE A 65 -0.26 10.40 -16.25
C PHE A 65 -1.25 10.93 -15.19
N SER A 66 -2.42 10.30 -15.04
CA SER A 66 -3.42 10.60 -14.02
C SER A 66 -3.99 9.33 -13.41
N GLY A 67 -4.16 9.27 -12.09
CA GLY A 67 -4.63 8.07 -11.40
C GLY A 67 -4.31 8.04 -9.91
N GLN A 68 -3.99 6.86 -9.39
CA GLN A 68 -3.80 6.60 -7.97
C GLN A 68 -2.49 5.85 -7.71
N ALA A 69 -1.60 6.45 -6.93
CA ALA A 69 -0.44 5.75 -6.39
C ALA A 69 -0.82 4.97 -5.13
N VAL A 70 -0.48 3.69 -5.09
CA VAL A 70 -0.70 2.82 -3.92
C VAL A 70 0.58 2.77 -3.10
N LEU A 71 0.50 3.24 -1.86
CA LEU A 71 1.64 3.40 -0.96
C LEU A 71 1.48 2.53 0.27
N ASN A 72 2.55 1.81 0.63
CA ASN A 72 2.74 1.36 2.01
C ASN A 72 3.31 2.52 2.82
N VAL A 73 2.71 2.80 3.97
CA VAL A 73 3.22 3.79 4.92
C VAL A 73 4.00 3.05 6.00
N LEU A 74 5.33 3.13 5.93
CA LEU A 74 6.21 2.55 6.92
C LEU A 74 6.66 3.62 7.92
N PRO A 75 7.15 3.26 9.12
CA PRO A 75 7.51 4.23 10.15
C PRO A 75 8.46 5.35 9.67
N HIS A 76 9.39 5.03 8.77
CA HIS A 76 10.45 5.94 8.32
C HIS A 76 10.48 6.21 6.81
N ARG A 77 9.57 5.62 6.02
CA ARG A 77 9.55 5.78 4.56
C ARG A 77 8.18 5.46 3.98
N LEU A 78 7.96 5.93 2.76
CA LEU A 78 6.88 5.45 1.90
C LEU A 78 7.45 4.40 0.95
N GLU A 79 6.66 3.40 0.60
CA GLU A 79 7.00 2.46 -0.46
C GLU A 79 5.91 2.43 -1.51
N LEU A 80 6.27 2.74 -2.76
CA LEU A 80 5.36 2.67 -3.90
C LEU A 80 5.16 1.20 -4.30
N VAL A 81 3.91 0.75 -4.22
CA VAL A 81 3.52 -0.63 -4.48
C VAL A 81 3.01 -0.77 -5.91
N ASP A 82 2.09 0.10 -6.31
CA ASP A 82 1.43 0.05 -7.61
C ASP A 82 0.89 1.42 -8.04
N PHE A 83 0.40 1.51 -9.29
CA PHE A 83 -0.36 2.63 -9.83
C PHE A 83 -1.64 2.15 -10.50
N LEU A 84 -2.77 2.75 -10.15
CA LEU A 84 -4.10 2.41 -10.67
C LEU A 84 -4.66 3.59 -11.47
N ALA A 85 -5.32 3.33 -12.60
CA ALA A 85 -5.92 4.39 -13.42
C ALA A 85 -7.10 5.10 -12.73
N ALA A 86 -7.69 4.49 -11.70
CA ALA A 86 -8.82 5.04 -10.95
C ALA A 86 -8.76 4.60 -9.47
N PRO A 87 -9.43 5.32 -8.55
CA PRO A 87 -9.65 4.87 -7.18
C PRO A 87 -10.18 3.43 -7.13
N PRO A 88 -9.51 2.52 -6.39
CA PRO A 88 -10.02 1.17 -6.25
C PRO A 88 -11.34 1.21 -5.46
N PRO A 89 -12.36 0.42 -5.83
CA PRO A 89 -13.63 0.37 -5.11
C PRO A 89 -13.49 -0.24 -3.70
N LEU A 90 -12.36 -0.90 -3.44
CA LEU A 90 -12.05 -1.56 -2.18
C LEU A 90 -10.54 -1.51 -1.93
N LEU A 91 -10.13 -1.20 -0.70
CA LEU A 91 -8.74 -1.33 -0.27
C LEU A 91 -8.64 -2.40 0.83
N PRO A 92 -8.57 -3.70 0.46
CA PRO A 92 -8.67 -4.78 1.43
C PRO A 92 -7.40 -4.90 2.28
N ALA A 93 -7.57 -5.16 3.57
CA ALA A 93 -6.51 -5.56 4.48
C ALA A 93 -6.96 -6.67 5.41
N MET A 94 -6.00 -7.44 5.92
CA MET A 94 -6.28 -8.50 6.88
C MET A 94 -5.62 -8.17 8.22
N ALA A 95 -6.41 -8.15 9.28
CA ALA A 95 -5.92 -8.20 10.65
C ALA A 95 -5.86 -9.68 11.07
N LEU A 96 -4.69 -10.13 11.54
CA LEU A 96 -4.44 -11.51 11.93
C LEU A 96 -3.96 -11.53 13.39
N ASP A 97 -4.64 -12.30 14.23
CA ASP A 97 -4.22 -12.62 15.58
C ASP A 97 -3.76 -14.08 15.63
N LEU A 98 -2.50 -14.27 16.01
CA LEU A 98 -1.78 -15.53 15.99
C LEU A 98 -1.69 -16.10 17.41
N GLY A 99 -2.83 -16.54 17.93
CA GLY A 99 -2.89 -17.23 19.21
C GLY A 99 -2.22 -18.61 19.17
N THR A 100 -1.80 -19.09 20.34
CA THR A 100 -1.26 -20.45 20.46
C THR A 100 -2.32 -21.49 20.10
N THR A 101 -3.55 -21.35 20.59
CA THR A 101 -4.63 -22.32 20.35
C THR A 101 -5.42 -22.04 19.08
N HIS A 102 -5.68 -20.76 18.77
CA HIS A 102 -6.53 -20.34 17.66
C HIS A 102 -5.87 -19.24 16.85
N LEU A 103 -6.12 -19.26 15.54
CA LEU A 103 -5.83 -18.17 14.63
C LEU A 103 -7.14 -17.44 14.34
N GLU A 104 -7.12 -16.12 14.40
CA GLU A 104 -8.26 -15.26 14.14
C GLU A 104 -7.91 -14.28 13.03
N ALA A 105 -8.74 -14.20 11.98
CA ALA A 105 -8.53 -13.29 10.86
C ALA A 105 -9.77 -12.41 10.64
N SER A 106 -9.55 -11.12 10.44
CA SER A 106 -10.59 -10.18 9.99
C SER A 106 -10.17 -9.53 8.68
N LEU A 107 -11.01 -9.62 7.66
CA LEU A 107 -10.86 -8.88 6.41
C LEU A 107 -11.54 -7.51 6.58
N LEU A 108 -10.81 -6.45 6.28
CA LEU A 108 -11.19 -5.05 6.47
C LEU A 108 -11.12 -4.34 5.11
N ASP A 109 -11.99 -3.35 4.94
CA ASP A 109 -11.82 -2.30 3.94
C ASP A 109 -11.13 -1.11 4.59
N LEU A 110 -9.89 -0.81 4.19
CA LEU A 110 -9.11 0.30 4.73
C LEU A 110 -9.66 1.67 4.33
N ALA A 111 -10.44 1.77 3.25
CA ALA A 111 -11.02 3.05 2.84
C ALA A 111 -12.15 3.48 3.80
N THR A 112 -12.90 2.51 4.32
CA THR A 112 -14.07 2.77 5.19
C THR A 112 -13.88 2.35 6.65
N GLY A 113 -12.83 1.57 6.94
CA GLY A 113 -12.63 0.90 8.24
C GLY A 113 -13.59 -0.27 8.49
N ARG A 114 -14.46 -0.62 7.53
CA ARG A 114 -15.49 -1.64 7.72
C ARG A 114 -14.90 -3.05 7.67
N ARG A 115 -15.29 -3.92 8.60
CA ARG A 115 -15.01 -5.35 8.53
C ARG A 115 -15.91 -6.03 7.50
N LEU A 116 -15.29 -6.64 6.50
CA LEU A 116 -15.94 -7.36 5.40
C LEU A 116 -16.21 -8.82 5.77
N ALA A 117 -15.28 -9.46 6.47
CA ALA A 117 -15.40 -10.85 6.91
C ALA A 117 -14.59 -11.10 8.18
N ARG A 118 -14.91 -12.19 8.89
CA ARG A 118 -14.12 -12.72 10.00
C ARG A 118 -14.15 -14.24 9.95
N ALA A 119 -13.02 -14.87 10.24
CA ALA A 119 -12.89 -16.32 10.38
C ALA A 119 -11.91 -16.67 11.49
N HIS A 120 -12.04 -17.88 12.03
CA HIS A 120 -11.07 -18.44 12.95
C HIS A 120 -10.87 -19.93 12.69
N THR A 121 -9.73 -20.46 13.11
CA THR A 121 -9.41 -21.88 13.01
C THR A 121 -8.50 -22.27 14.17
N PRO A 122 -8.50 -23.55 14.60
CA PRO A 122 -7.43 -24.06 15.46
C PRO A 122 -6.06 -23.79 14.83
N ASN A 123 -5.09 -23.40 15.66
CA ASN A 123 -3.71 -23.25 15.24
C ASN A 123 -3.07 -24.66 15.16
N ARG A 124 -2.69 -25.06 13.94
CA ARG A 124 -2.13 -26.39 13.66
C ARG A 124 -0.77 -26.64 14.30
N GLN A 125 -0.12 -25.61 14.87
CA GLN A 125 1.06 -25.80 15.72
C GLN A 125 0.77 -26.67 16.95
N ILE A 126 -0.50 -26.90 17.31
CA ILE A 126 -0.89 -27.89 18.32
C ILE A 126 -0.38 -29.31 18.02
N GLU A 127 -0.13 -29.65 16.75
CA GLU A 127 0.45 -30.94 16.34
C GLU A 127 1.91 -31.11 16.79
N TYR A 128 2.63 -30.00 17.01
CA TYR A 128 4.04 -29.99 17.41
C TYR A 128 4.24 -29.67 18.90
N GLY A 129 3.23 -29.07 19.55
CA GLY A 129 3.24 -28.75 20.97
C GLY A 129 2.00 -27.95 21.36
N ALA A 130 1.43 -28.25 22.52
CA ALA A 130 0.21 -27.59 22.99
C ALA A 130 0.46 -26.15 23.49
N ASP A 131 1.69 -25.84 23.89
CA ASP A 131 2.11 -24.55 24.44
C ASP A 131 3.43 -24.05 23.83
N ILE A 132 3.90 -22.88 24.26
CA ILE A 132 5.12 -22.25 23.72
C ILE A 132 6.38 -23.07 24.06
N LEU A 133 6.41 -23.78 25.19
CA LEU A 133 7.59 -24.52 25.65
C LEU A 133 7.73 -25.88 24.97
N SER A 134 6.61 -26.47 24.57
CA SER A 134 6.52 -27.78 23.90
C SER A 134 6.57 -27.69 22.38
N ARG A 135 6.43 -26.49 21.80
CA ARG A 135 6.45 -26.22 20.35
C ARG A 135 7.83 -26.08 19.75
#